data_AF-A0A2D4MPA8-F1
#
_entry.id   AF-A0A2D4MPA8-F1
#
_cell.length_a   1.000
_cell.length_b   1.000
_cell.length_c   1.000
_cell.angle_alpha   90.00
_cell.angle_beta   90.00
_cell.angle_gamma   90.00
#
_symmetry.space_group_name_H-M   'P 1'
#
loop_
_entity.id
_entity.type
_entity.pdbx_description
1 polymer ?
#
loop_
_entity_poly.entity_id
_entity_poly.type
_entity_poly.pdbx_seq_one_letter_code
_entity_poly.pdbx_strand_id
1 'polypeptide(L)'
;SYHNFSCLISRLHSLRSLSLHNNLLTYLPREILNLVQLEELSLRGNPLVVRFVRELTYNPPSLQELAGRTIKTRNIPYVANDLPGNLLRYLSLASNCPNPKCGGVYFDS
;
A
#
# COMPACT_ATOMS: atom_id res chain seq x y z
N SER A 1 10.11 -0.13 19.41
CA SER A 1 9.88 1.31 19.58
C SER A 1 9.02 1.97 18.50
N TYR A 2 8.82 1.37 17.31
CA TYR A 2 8.00 1.96 16.22
C TYR A 2 6.49 1.99 16.48
N HIS A 3 5.98 1.15 17.38
CA HIS A 3 4.55 1.10 17.72
C HIS A 3 4.06 2.39 18.42
N ASN A 4 4.92 3.01 19.23
CA ASN A 4 4.60 4.29 19.88
C ASN A 4 4.60 5.46 18.90
N PHE A 5 5.46 5.43 17.88
CA PHE A 5 5.48 6.44 16.82
C PHE A 5 4.15 6.43 16.03
N SER A 6 3.61 5.23 15.78
CA SER A 6 2.35 5.02 15.06
C SER A 6 1.14 5.67 15.74
N CYS A 7 0.96 5.40 17.04
CA CYS A 7 -0.17 5.93 17.80
C CYS A 7 -0.09 7.45 17.99
N LEU A 8 1.11 7.98 18.27
CA LEU A 8 1.29 9.42 18.51
C LEU A 8 1.05 10.25 17.25
N ILE A 9 1.52 9.78 16.10
CA ILE A 9 1.35 10.51 14.84
C ILE A 9 -0.11 10.56 14.41
N SER A 10 -0.88 9.52 14.72
CA SER A 10 -2.31 9.43 14.38
C SER A 10 -3.16 10.57 14.94
N ARG A 11 -2.70 11.25 16.00
CA ARG A 11 -3.42 12.34 16.70
C ARG A 11 -3.10 13.73 16.13
N LEU A 12 -2.15 13.84 15.22
CA LEU A 12 -1.66 15.12 14.67
C LEU A 12 -2.47 15.54 13.43
N HIS A 13 -3.79 15.67 13.55
CA HIS A 13 -4.68 15.94 12.42
C HIS A 13 -4.43 17.26 11.69
N SER A 14 -3.82 18.25 12.37
CA SER A 14 -3.50 19.57 11.79
C SER A 14 -2.10 19.66 11.19
N LEU A 15 -1.35 18.55 11.16
CA LEU A 15 0.02 18.53 10.67
C LEU A 15 0.05 18.69 9.14
N ARG A 16 0.78 19.71 8.65
CA ARG A 16 0.93 19.97 7.20
C ARG A 16 2.23 19.47 6.60
N SER A 17 3.32 19.47 7.38
CA SER A 17 4.63 18.99 6.92
C SER A 17 5.24 18.04 7.95
N LEU A 18 5.74 16.90 7.46
CA LEU A 18 6.36 15.85 8.27
C LEU A 18 7.70 15.44 7.65
N SER A 19 8.79 15.68 8.40
CA SER A 19 10.13 15.32 7.97
C SER A 19 10.64 14.09 8.71
N LEU A 20 10.89 13.01 7.98
CA LEU A 20 11.42 11.74 8.47
C LEU A 20 12.70 11.32 7.73
N HIS A 21 13.40 12.27 7.12
CA HIS A 21 14.60 11.98 6.33
C HIS A 21 15.73 11.33 7.16
N ASN A 22 16.55 10.52 6.49
CA ASN A 22 17.74 9.85 7.05
C ASN A 22 17.41 8.97 8.27
N ASN A 23 16.26 8.31 8.26
CA ASN A 23 15.90 7.30 9.25
C ASN A 23 16.03 5.89 8.66
N LEU A 24 15.70 4.87 9.46
CA LEU A 24 15.74 3.45 9.07
C LEU A 24 14.34 2.90 8.74
N LEU A 25 13.43 3.74 8.25
CA LEU A 25 12.07 3.32 7.94
C LEU A 25 12.08 2.38 6.74
N THR A 26 11.55 1.18 6.93
CA THR A 26 11.33 0.18 5.88
C THR A 26 9.88 0.15 5.38
N TYR A 27 8.96 0.69 6.18
CA TYR A 27 7.54 0.88 5.87
C TYR A 27 7.01 2.11 6.61
N LEU A 28 5.87 2.64 6.15
CA LEU A 28 5.08 3.60 6.92
C LEU A 28 3.93 2.85 7.61
N PRO A 29 3.59 3.22 8.85
CA PRO A 29 2.37 2.71 9.48
C PRO A 29 1.12 3.19 8.73
N ARG A 30 0.02 2.43 8.79
CA ARG A 30 -1.25 2.80 8.15
C ARG A 30 -1.81 4.10 8.73
N GLU A 31 -1.47 4.40 9.97
CA GLU A 31 -1.86 5.58 10.75
C GLU A 31 -1.36 6.88 10.14
N ILE A 32 -0.38 6.84 9.22
CA ILE A 32 0.01 8.01 8.42
C ILE A 32 -1.17 8.58 7.61
N LEU A 33 -2.15 7.73 7.27
CA LEU A 33 -3.35 8.14 6.53
C LEU A 33 -4.30 9.01 7.37
N ASN A 34 -4.14 9.03 8.69
CA ASN A 34 -4.93 9.89 9.58
C ASN A 34 -4.49 11.36 9.54
N LEU A 35 -3.32 11.64 8.95
CA LEU A 35 -2.80 12.99 8.73
C LEU A 35 -3.44 13.63 7.50
N VAL A 36 -4.76 13.87 7.57
CA VAL A 36 -5.56 14.31 6.42
C VAL A 36 -5.20 15.70 5.88
N GLN A 37 -4.50 16.52 6.67
CA GLN A 37 -4.01 17.85 6.27
C GLN A 37 -2.53 17.84 5.84
N LEU A 38 -1.88 16.68 5.76
CA LEU A 38 -0.48 16.59 5.38
C LEU A 38 -0.32 16.92 3.90
N GLU A 39 0.47 17.95 3.63
CA GLU A 39 0.81 18.43 2.28
C GLU A 39 2.22 17.97 1.87
N GLU A 40 3.13 17.86 2.85
CA GLU A 40 4.53 17.52 2.61
C GLU A 40 4.99 16.36 3.50
N LEU A 41 5.58 15.32 2.87
CA LEU A 41 6.18 14.19 3.56
C LEU A 41 7.58 13.90 3.00
N SER A 42 8.62 14.10 3.80
CA SER A 42 10.00 13.81 3.41
C SER A 42 10.49 12.49 3.99
N LEU A 43 10.78 11.52 3.11
CA LEU A 43 11.29 10.19 3.45
C LEU A 43 12.69 9.92 2.89
N ARG A 44 13.35 10.94 2.35
CA ARG A 44 14.68 10.82 1.74
C ARG A 44 15.66 10.12 2.68
N GLY A 45 16.52 9.25 2.16
CA GLY A 45 17.52 8.56 2.96
C GLY A 45 16.97 7.45 3.86
N ASN A 46 15.72 7.02 3.67
CA ASN A 46 15.17 5.82 4.30
C ASN A 46 15.27 4.59 3.36
N PRO A 47 15.48 3.38 3.90
CA PRO A 47 15.42 2.13 3.13
C PRO A 47 14.13 1.95 2.32
N LEU A 48 12.99 2.43 2.84
CA LEU A 48 11.69 2.44 2.16
C LEU A 48 11.77 3.05 0.75
N VAL A 49 12.44 4.20 0.61
CA VAL A 49 12.56 4.90 -0.67
C VAL A 49 13.44 4.11 -1.63
N VAL A 50 14.55 3.56 -1.13
CA VAL A 50 15.48 2.77 -1.95
C VAL A 50 14.84 1.47 -2.43
N ARG A 51 14.07 0.79 -1.58
CA ARG A 51 13.33 -0.42 -1.95
C ARG A 51 12.29 -0.13 -3.02
N PHE A 52 11.49 0.93 -2.83
CA PHE A 52 10.50 1.34 -3.82
C PHE A 52 11.14 1.61 -5.18
N VAL A 53 12.27 2.34 -5.22
CA VAL A 53 12.98 2.64 -6.47
C VAL A 53 13.62 1.39 -7.10
N ARG A 54 14.13 0.44 -6.30
CA ARG A 54 14.68 -0.84 -6.80
C ARG A 54 13.62 -1.82 -7.27
N GLU A 55 12.43 -1.82 -6.69
CA GLU A 55 11.32 -2.64 -7.18
C GLU A 55 10.69 -2.03 -8.45
N LEU A 56 10.80 -0.71 -8.62
CA LEU A 56 10.46 -0.02 -9.87
C LEU A 56 11.47 -0.23 -11.00
N THR A 57 12.68 -0.73 -10.73
CA THR A 57 13.62 -1.10 -11.81
C THR A 57 13.13 -2.37 -12.52
N TYR A 58 12.32 -2.15 -13.55
CA TYR A 58 12.11 -3.00 -14.74
C TYR A 58 11.39 -4.35 -14.59
N ASN A 59 10.78 -4.67 -13.46
CA ASN A 59 9.95 -5.88 -13.37
C ASN A 59 8.46 -5.52 -13.54
N PRO A 60 7.87 -5.76 -14.73
CA PRO A 60 6.45 -5.57 -14.90
C PRO A 60 5.68 -6.54 -13.98
N PRO A 61 4.51 -6.14 -13.46
CA PRO A 61 3.65 -7.05 -12.71
C PRO A 61 3.31 -8.28 -13.56
N SER A 62 3.19 -9.43 -12.91
CA SER A 62 2.82 -10.67 -13.61
C SER A 62 1.42 -10.55 -14.24
N LEU A 63 1.14 -11.38 -15.25
CA LEU A 63 -0.21 -11.43 -15.84
C LEU A 63 -1.27 -11.78 -14.79
N GLN A 64 -0.94 -12.65 -13.83
CA GLN A 64 -1.83 -12.99 -12.72
C GLN A 64 -2.16 -11.76 -11.86
N GLU A 65 -1.17 -10.94 -11.54
CA GLU A 65 -1.35 -9.69 -10.79
C GLU A 65 -2.22 -8.69 -11.57
N LEU A 66 -1.93 -8.48 -12.86
CA LEU A 66 -2.71 -7.57 -13.70
C LEU A 66 -4.17 -8.04 -13.88
N ALA A 67 -4.37 -9.33 -14.12
CA ALA A 67 -5.70 -9.92 -14.23
C ALA A 67 -6.46 -9.81 -12.89
N GLY A 68 -5.81 -10.15 -11.77
CA GLY A 68 -6.40 -10.07 -10.44
C GLY A 68 -6.82 -8.65 -10.06
N ARG A 69 -5.94 -7.67 -10.30
CA ARG A 69 -6.28 -6.25 -10.13
C ARG A 69 -7.48 -5.85 -10.97
N THR A 70 -7.51 -6.25 -12.23
CA THR A 70 -8.62 -5.91 -13.14
C THR A 70 -9.95 -6.45 -12.63
N ILE A 71 -9.98 -7.72 -12.20
CA ILE A 71 -11.18 -8.36 -11.63
C ILE A 71 -11.67 -7.59 -10.41
N LYS A 72 -10.77 -7.28 -9.47
CA LYS A 72 -11.14 -6.63 -8.21
C LYS A 72 -11.51 -5.16 -8.37
N THR A 73 -10.71 -4.38 -9.09
CA THR A 73 -10.96 -2.95 -9.30
C THR A 73 -12.23 -2.69 -10.11
N ARG A 74 -12.59 -3.58 -11.06
CA ARG A 74 -13.83 -3.46 -11.84
C ARG A 74 -15.00 -4.24 -11.26
N ASN A 75 -14.83 -4.87 -10.09
CA ASN A 75 -15.83 -5.70 -9.43
C ASN A 75 -16.46 -6.74 -10.38
N ILE A 76 -15.62 -7.41 -11.18
CA ILE A 76 -16.06 -8.42 -12.15
C ILE A 76 -16.54 -9.66 -11.38
N PRO A 77 -17.77 -10.15 -11.62
CA PRO A 77 -18.27 -11.34 -10.96
C PRO A 77 -17.54 -12.59 -11.43
N TYR A 78 -17.30 -13.52 -10.51
CA TYR A 78 -16.74 -14.85 -10.77
C TYR A 78 -17.27 -15.85 -9.76
N VAL A 79 -17.41 -17.11 -10.13
CA VAL A 79 -17.73 -18.20 -9.19
C VAL A 79 -16.62 -19.23 -9.08
N ALA A 80 -16.67 -20.05 -8.03
CA ALA A 80 -15.63 -21.05 -7.76
C ALA A 80 -15.47 -22.10 -8.88
N ASN A 81 -16.51 -22.30 -9.70
CA ASN A 81 -16.47 -23.21 -10.84
C ASN A 81 -15.79 -22.60 -12.08
N ASP A 82 -15.68 -21.26 -12.15
CA ASP A 82 -15.11 -20.57 -13.31
C ASP A 82 -13.58 -20.53 -13.28
N LEU A 83 -13.00 -20.59 -12.08
CA LEU A 83 -11.59 -20.32 -11.85
C LEU A 83 -10.93 -21.48 -11.09
N PRO A 84 -9.66 -21.79 -11.39
CA PRO A 84 -8.92 -22.80 -10.63
C PRO A 84 -8.64 -22.32 -9.20
N GLY A 85 -8.55 -23.28 -8.27
CA GLY A 85 -8.46 -22.98 -6.82
C GLY A 85 -7.31 -22.08 -6.40
N ASN A 86 -6.17 -22.14 -7.10
CA ASN A 86 -5.03 -21.25 -6.85
C ASN A 86 -5.36 -19.79 -7.19
N LEU A 87 -6.12 -19.54 -8.25
CA LEU A 87 -6.51 -18.20 -8.65
C LEU A 87 -7.60 -17.65 -7.73
N LEU A 88 -8.54 -18.48 -7.28
CA LEU A 88 -9.51 -18.11 -6.25
C LEU A 88 -8.83 -17.70 -4.95
N ARG A 89 -7.85 -18.50 -4.49
CA ARG A 89 -7.05 -18.18 -3.30
C ARG A 89 -6.31 -16.86 -3.47
N TYR A 90 -5.68 -16.65 -4.62
CA TYR A 90 -5.00 -15.40 -4.91
C TYR A 90 -5.97 -14.19 -4.89
N LEU A 91 -7.12 -14.30 -5.54
CA LEU A 91 -8.16 -13.26 -5.52
C LEU A 91 -8.72 -13.01 -4.11
N SER A 92 -8.73 -14.00 -3.22
CA SER A 92 -9.15 -13.80 -1.82
C SER A 92 -8.17 -12.99 -0.98
N LEU A 93 -6.90 -12.87 -1.39
CA LEU A 93 -5.88 -12.06 -0.70
C LEU A 93 -5.97 -10.56 -1.03
N ALA A 94 -6.82 -10.19 -1.99
CA ALA A 94 -6.97 -8.79 -2.39
C ALA A 94 -7.54 -7.93 -1.27
N SER A 95 -6.83 -6.85 -0.93
CA SER A 95 -7.27 -5.81 -0.01
C SER A 95 -7.39 -4.47 -0.73
N ASN A 96 -8.37 -3.67 -0.32
CA ASN A 96 -8.55 -2.32 -0.85
C ASN A 96 -7.45 -1.40 -0.35
N CYS A 97 -6.96 -0.55 -1.24
CA CYS A 97 -6.04 0.52 -0.87
C CYS A 97 -6.64 1.35 0.27
N PRO A 98 -5.96 1.48 1.42
CA PRO A 98 -6.54 2.15 2.59
C PRO A 98 -6.65 3.68 2.41
N ASN A 99 -5.99 4.25 1.39
CA ASN A 99 -6.16 5.65 1.03
C ASN A 99 -7.51 5.85 0.32
N PRO A 100 -8.44 6.66 0.84
CA PRO A 100 -9.76 6.87 0.22
C PRO A 100 -9.71 7.50 -1.18
N LYS A 101 -8.60 8.15 -1.54
CA LYS A 101 -8.37 8.70 -2.90
C LYS A 101 -7.79 7.65 -3.87
N CYS A 102 -7.56 6.43 -3.41
CA CYS A 102 -6.94 5.35 -4.17
C CYS A 102 -7.99 4.29 -4.50
N GLY A 103 -8.41 4.19 -5.77
CA GLY A 103 -9.35 3.16 -6.23
C GLY A 103 -8.71 1.79 -6.51
N GLY A 104 -7.47 1.58 -6.09
CA GLY A 104 -6.70 0.37 -6.35
C GLY A 104 -6.89 -0.72 -5.31
N VAL A 105 -6.39 -1.90 -5.63
CA VAL A 105 -6.22 -3.02 -4.69
C VAL A 105 -4.77 -3.44 -4.64
N TYR A 106 -4.40 -4.13 -3.57
CA TYR A 106 -3.11 -4.79 -3.42
C TYR A 106 -3.33 -6.21 -2.88
N PHE A 107 -2.35 -7.08 -3.10
CA PHE A 107 -2.38 -8.46 -2.66
C PHE A 107 -1.29 -8.62 -1.61
N ASP A 108 -1.70 -8.86 -0.36
CA ASP A 108 -0.73 -9.20 0.70
C ASP A 108 -0.20 -10.61 0.41
N SER A 109 1.11 -10.71 0.20
CA SER A 109 1.84 -11.98 0.02
C SER A 109 2.22 -12.60 1.35
#